data_AF-A0A228JTB8-F1
#
_entry.id   AF-A0A228JTB8-F1
#
_cell.length_a   1.000
_cell.length_b   1.000
_cell.length_c   1.000
_cell.angle_alpha   90.00
_cell.angle_beta   90.00
_cell.angle_gamma   90.00
#
_symmetry.space_group_name_H-M   'P 1'
#
loop_
_entity.id
_entity.type
_entity.pdbx_description
1 polymer ?
#
loop_
_entity_poly.entity_id
_entity_poly.type
_entity_poly.pdbx_seq_one_letter_code
_entity_poly.pdbx_strand_id
1 'polypeptide(L)'
;MDDCDRRVPGDRVDPFRQKHNKPAAWLTGIAEGVPTSTRLLLIFQFLVNLSVFGSLPLLAAFLDMERHLDASSVASVLTMSLLASRLLPLVLGASTDRFSSRVLTTLGLLCRAAGFVGFAYARSLPGLLTWACVSGLGAALYETTAYSIFGSLDGAVRPKVFALNNLALNLGALIGPALLFVVPNTNGALPFLVSGAVFAALALIAPWIAGRSTHDAGAAHPLRGVLVAFGDRRFRRLCWALVPFWIVYTQIYVFIPLTFSHGAHGYNGVRPFYITNALIGIATAWLGMGWFQRTNWRSMMVIGHVALCGCFAMAALLFVRDRGADASLVILVVIAIVFTFGESLILPASNIALADLTTHGNAGSYFGASAISWAIGGMLGNFIGSVAAGWKTLAPGWFLFMGIALVGLLTFCRQRPK
;
A
#
# COMPACT_ATOMS: atom_id res chain seq x y z
N MET A 1 -8.91 -62.06 -17.38
CA MET A 1 -7.83 -62.94 -16.92
C MET A 1 -6.88 -63.10 -18.10
N ASP A 2 -5.77 -62.39 -18.25
CA ASP A 2 -5.13 -61.34 -17.45
C ASP A 2 -4.33 -60.44 -18.39
N ASP A 3 -4.18 -59.20 -17.95
CA ASP A 3 -3.76 -58.02 -18.68
C ASP A 3 -2.25 -58.01 -18.99
N CYS A 4 -1.92 -57.46 -20.15
CA CYS A 4 -0.56 -57.26 -20.65
C CYS A 4 0.08 -56.01 -20.06
N ASP A 5 1.41 -56.04 -20.05
CA ASP A 5 2.32 -54.90 -20.20
C ASP A 5 2.47 -53.86 -19.08
N ARG A 6 3.60 -54.07 -18.38
CA ARG A 6 4.48 -53.07 -17.79
C ARG A 6 4.43 -51.72 -18.52
N ARG A 7 3.88 -50.69 -17.86
CA ARG A 7 4.21 -49.29 -18.14
C ARG A 7 5.00 -48.70 -16.97
N VAL A 8 6.23 -48.33 -17.28
CA VAL A 8 7.14 -47.51 -16.50
C VAL A 8 6.43 -46.22 -16.08
N PRO A 9 6.54 -45.75 -14.82
CA PRO A 9 6.02 -44.44 -14.45
C PRO A 9 6.93 -43.37 -15.08
N GLY A 10 6.48 -42.81 -16.19
CA GLY A 10 7.07 -41.61 -16.79
C GLY A 10 6.86 -40.41 -15.88
N ASP A 11 7.93 -39.64 -15.70
CA ASP A 11 8.03 -38.38 -15.00
C ASP A 11 6.77 -37.52 -15.11
N ARG A 12 6.07 -37.33 -13.98
CA ARG A 12 5.30 -36.09 -13.77
C ARG A 12 6.34 -34.99 -13.52
N VAL A 13 6.79 -34.38 -14.61
CA VAL A 13 7.58 -33.16 -14.55
C VAL A 13 6.70 -32.08 -13.89
N ASP A 14 6.99 -31.82 -12.62
CA ASP A 14 6.47 -30.68 -11.87
C ASP A 14 6.88 -29.39 -12.59
N PRO A 15 5.94 -28.61 -13.19
CA PRO A 15 6.29 -27.45 -14.02
C PRO A 15 6.92 -26.31 -13.20
N PHE A 16 6.95 -26.42 -11.87
CA PHE A 16 7.58 -25.42 -10.98
C PHE A 16 9.00 -25.77 -10.55
N ARG A 17 9.56 -26.90 -11.00
CA ARG A 17 10.90 -27.35 -10.59
C ARG A 17 11.98 -27.17 -11.64
N GLN A 18 11.90 -26.13 -12.47
CA GLN A 18 13.05 -25.69 -13.26
C GLN A 18 13.83 -24.61 -12.49
N LYS A 19 15.03 -24.97 -12.01
CA LYS A 19 16.05 -24.02 -11.54
C LYS A 19 16.43 -23.09 -12.70
N HIS A 20 15.67 -22.02 -12.91
CA HIS A 20 16.06 -20.92 -13.76
C HIS A 20 17.13 -20.11 -13.03
N ASN A 21 18.39 -20.52 -13.18
CA ASN A 21 19.57 -19.87 -12.60
C ASN A 21 19.90 -18.50 -13.25
N LYS A 22 18.99 -17.91 -14.01
CA LYS A 22 19.14 -16.56 -14.59
C LYS A 22 17.87 -15.75 -14.37
N PRO A 23 17.89 -14.70 -13.52
CA PRO A 23 16.70 -13.90 -13.21
C PRO A 23 16.05 -13.27 -14.46
N ALA A 24 16.85 -12.97 -15.49
CA ALA A 24 16.35 -12.47 -16.76
C ALA A 24 15.47 -13.48 -17.53
N ALA A 25 15.82 -14.78 -17.50
CA ALA A 25 15.06 -15.83 -18.19
C ALA A 25 13.71 -16.12 -17.51
N TRP A 26 13.65 -15.93 -16.19
CA TRP A 26 12.40 -16.05 -15.43
C TRP A 26 11.42 -14.90 -15.76
N LEU A 27 11.92 -13.67 -15.86
CA LEU A 27 11.10 -12.51 -16.25
C LEU A 27 10.54 -12.65 -17.67
N THR A 28 11.36 -13.12 -18.63
CA THR A 28 10.89 -13.36 -20.00
C THR A 28 9.82 -14.45 -20.04
N GLY A 29 10.01 -15.56 -19.33
CA GLY A 29 9.03 -16.66 -19.29
C GLY A 29 7.70 -16.31 -18.60
N ILE A 30 7.70 -15.43 -17.60
CA ILE A 30 6.44 -14.95 -16.99
C ILE A 30 5.72 -13.94 -17.88
N ALA A 31 6.44 -13.15 -18.68
CA ALA A 31 5.83 -12.20 -19.60
C ALA A 31 5.29 -12.86 -20.89
N GLU A 32 5.72 -14.10 -21.21
CA GLU A 32 5.23 -14.86 -22.35
C GLU A 32 3.71 -15.12 -22.29
N GLY A 33 3.04 -14.82 -23.41
CA GLY A 33 1.58 -14.90 -23.55
C GLY A 33 0.79 -13.70 -23.01
N VAL A 34 1.44 -12.76 -22.30
CA VAL A 34 0.77 -11.53 -21.83
C VAL A 34 0.59 -10.55 -22.99
N PRO A 35 -0.64 -10.05 -23.27
CA PRO A 35 -0.90 -9.07 -24.32
C PRO A 35 -0.07 -7.79 -24.18
N THR A 36 0.34 -7.18 -25.30
CA THR A 36 1.16 -5.96 -25.29
C THR A 36 0.51 -4.81 -24.52
N SER A 37 -0.81 -4.62 -24.68
CA SER A 37 -1.56 -3.60 -23.94
C SER A 37 -1.49 -3.82 -22.42
N THR A 38 -1.52 -5.08 -21.97
CA THR A 38 -1.39 -5.44 -20.56
C THR A 38 0.04 -5.24 -20.05
N ARG A 39 1.06 -5.57 -20.84
CA ARG A 39 2.47 -5.29 -20.48
C ARG A 39 2.72 -3.80 -20.29
N LEU A 40 2.18 -2.97 -21.18
CA LEU A 40 2.26 -1.51 -21.07
C LEU A 40 1.50 -1.00 -19.82
N LEU A 41 0.34 -1.56 -19.51
CA LEU A 41 -0.39 -1.25 -18.28
C LEU A 41 0.38 -1.66 -17.01
N LEU A 42 1.16 -2.74 -17.05
CA LEU A 42 2.05 -3.13 -15.95
C LEU A 42 3.22 -2.14 -15.77
N ILE A 43 3.75 -1.59 -16.88
CA ILE A 43 4.73 -0.50 -16.82
C ILE A 43 4.10 0.76 -16.22
N PHE A 44 2.86 1.08 -16.59
CA PHE A 44 2.10 2.16 -15.97
C PHE A 44 1.95 1.92 -14.48
N GLN A 45 1.59 0.70 -14.08
CA GLN A 45 1.48 0.34 -12.67
C GLN A 45 2.80 0.58 -11.93
N PHE A 46 3.93 0.18 -12.50
CA PHE A 46 5.23 0.44 -11.90
C PHE A 46 5.48 1.95 -11.73
N LEU A 47 5.28 2.75 -12.78
CA LEU A 47 5.51 4.20 -12.74
C LEU A 47 4.54 4.91 -11.79
N VAL A 48 3.28 4.49 -11.74
CA VAL A 48 2.27 5.00 -10.79
C VAL A 48 2.71 4.72 -9.35
N ASN A 49 3.10 3.49 -9.03
CA ASN A 49 3.56 3.14 -7.68
C ASN A 49 4.85 3.88 -7.33
N LEU A 50 5.81 3.94 -8.26
CA LEU A 50 7.06 4.70 -8.09
C LEU A 50 6.79 6.17 -7.75
N SER A 51 5.87 6.83 -8.48
CA SER A 51 5.50 8.21 -8.20
C SER A 51 4.80 8.37 -6.85
N VAL A 52 3.83 7.50 -6.53
CA VAL A 52 3.10 7.56 -5.26
C VAL A 52 4.03 7.36 -4.06
N PHE A 53 4.87 6.33 -4.08
CA PHE A 53 5.81 6.04 -2.99
C PHE A 53 6.97 7.04 -2.94
N GLY A 54 7.31 7.69 -4.04
CA GLY A 54 8.31 8.76 -4.10
C GLY A 54 7.79 10.14 -3.68
N SER A 55 6.53 10.30 -3.26
CA SER A 55 5.96 11.61 -2.95
C SER A 55 5.03 11.64 -1.74
N LEU A 56 4.05 10.73 -1.65
CA LEU A 56 3.08 10.72 -0.55
C LEU A 56 3.70 10.61 0.85
N PRO A 57 4.80 9.86 1.07
CA PRO A 57 5.41 9.82 2.40
C PRO A 57 5.92 11.18 2.90
N LEU A 58 6.18 12.13 1.99
CA LEU A 58 6.59 13.49 2.35
C LEU A 58 5.43 14.48 2.47
N LEU A 59 4.19 14.06 2.21
CA LEU A 59 3.03 14.96 2.16
C LEU A 59 2.73 15.58 3.52
N ALA A 60 2.77 14.81 4.61
CA ALA A 60 2.54 15.35 5.94
C ALA A 60 3.56 16.45 6.30
N ALA A 61 4.85 16.18 6.12
CA ALA A 61 5.92 17.14 6.36
C ALA A 61 5.82 18.37 5.46
N PHE A 62 5.40 18.23 4.19
CA PHE A 62 5.19 19.36 3.30
C PHE A 62 4.03 20.27 3.74
N LEU A 63 2.90 19.67 4.10
CA LEU A 63 1.71 20.40 4.56
C LEU A 63 1.99 21.16 5.87
N ASP A 64 2.75 20.56 6.76
CA ASP A 64 3.13 21.17 8.02
C ASP A 64 4.22 22.25 7.83
N MET A 65 5.37 21.91 7.22
CA MET A 65 6.51 22.81 7.18
C MET A 65 6.40 23.93 6.14
N GLU A 66 5.79 23.67 4.98
CA GLU A 66 5.72 24.64 3.87
C GLU A 66 4.34 25.25 3.63
N ARG A 67 3.29 24.63 4.19
CA ARG A 67 1.94 25.20 4.18
C ARG A 67 1.51 25.68 5.56
N HIS A 68 2.33 25.46 6.60
CA HIS A 68 2.10 25.91 7.97
C HIS A 68 0.72 25.49 8.50
N LEU A 69 0.27 24.29 8.08
CA LEU A 69 -0.99 23.74 8.54
C LEU A 69 -0.84 23.16 9.94
N ASP A 70 -1.87 23.34 10.76
CA ASP A 70 -1.99 22.69 12.04
C ASP A 70 -2.28 21.18 11.89
N ALA A 71 -2.08 20.43 12.98
CA ALA A 71 -2.24 18.97 13.02
C ALA A 71 -3.60 18.50 12.47
N SER A 72 -4.70 19.17 12.81
CA SER A 72 -6.05 18.83 12.32
C SER A 72 -6.14 18.96 10.80
N SER A 73 -5.58 20.03 10.26
CA SER A 73 -5.59 20.32 8.83
C SER A 73 -4.74 19.32 8.05
N VAL A 74 -3.54 19.00 8.54
CA VAL A 74 -2.70 17.93 7.95
C VAL A 74 -3.44 16.60 7.94
N ALA A 75 -4.02 16.20 9.08
CA ALA A 75 -4.79 14.95 9.19
C ALA A 75 -5.98 14.92 8.24
N SER A 76 -6.68 16.05 8.08
CA SER A 76 -7.86 16.16 7.20
C SER A 76 -7.48 15.96 5.72
N VAL A 77 -6.38 16.56 5.27
CA VAL A 77 -5.89 16.41 3.88
C VAL A 77 -5.48 14.96 3.58
N LEU A 78 -4.69 14.34 4.47
CA LEU A 78 -4.28 12.94 4.33
C LEU A 78 -5.50 12.00 4.34
N THR A 79 -6.44 12.25 5.24
CA THR A 79 -7.67 11.46 5.37
C THR A 79 -8.56 11.61 4.14
N MET A 80 -8.72 12.82 3.59
CA MET A 80 -9.55 13.03 2.41
C MET A 80 -9.03 12.21 1.21
N SER A 81 -7.71 12.23 0.98
CA SER A 81 -7.07 11.42 -0.06
C SER A 81 -7.24 9.92 0.19
N LEU A 82 -7.05 9.47 1.44
CA LEU A 82 -7.22 8.07 1.83
C LEU A 82 -8.66 7.59 1.62
N LEU A 83 -9.66 8.31 2.14
CA LEU A 83 -11.06 7.92 2.02
C LEU A 83 -11.52 7.92 0.56
N ALA A 84 -11.13 8.94 -0.22
CA ALA A 84 -11.44 8.98 -1.65
C ALA A 84 -10.82 7.76 -2.38
N SER A 85 -9.55 7.44 -2.12
CA SER A 85 -8.89 6.30 -2.78
C SER A 85 -9.40 4.91 -2.35
N ARG A 86 -9.95 4.76 -1.13
CA ARG A 86 -10.37 3.46 -0.59
C ARG A 86 -11.87 3.20 -0.63
N LEU A 87 -12.70 4.23 -0.51
CA LEU A 87 -14.15 4.09 -0.48
C LEU A 87 -14.81 4.34 -1.83
N LEU A 88 -14.30 5.27 -2.65
CA LEU A 88 -14.86 5.48 -3.99
C LEU A 88 -14.79 4.23 -4.89
N PRO A 89 -13.76 3.36 -4.84
CA PRO A 89 -13.78 2.10 -5.60
C PRO A 89 -15.01 1.22 -5.35
N LEU A 90 -15.61 1.28 -4.15
CA LEU A 90 -16.81 0.50 -3.80
C LEU A 90 -18.04 0.95 -4.59
N VAL A 91 -18.06 2.20 -5.05
CA VAL A 91 -19.15 2.80 -5.82
C VAL A 91 -18.78 2.85 -7.31
N LEU A 92 -17.54 3.26 -7.61
CA LEU A 92 -17.01 3.43 -8.97
C LEU A 92 -16.71 2.09 -9.67
N GLY A 93 -16.73 0.96 -8.97
CA GLY A 93 -16.61 -0.35 -9.60
C GLY A 93 -17.63 -0.56 -10.73
N ALA A 94 -18.87 -0.09 -10.57
CA ALA A 94 -19.89 -0.17 -11.63
C ALA A 94 -19.59 0.75 -12.84
N SER A 95 -18.72 1.76 -12.68
CA SER A 95 -18.32 2.63 -13.78
C SER A 95 -17.43 1.90 -14.80
N THR A 96 -16.64 0.90 -14.37
CA THR A 96 -15.79 0.12 -15.30
C THR A 96 -16.59 -0.74 -16.27
N ASP A 97 -17.86 -1.02 -15.94
CA ASP A 97 -18.75 -1.81 -16.79
C ASP A 97 -19.46 -0.93 -17.81
N ARG A 98 -19.65 0.36 -17.51
CA ARG A 98 -20.41 1.30 -18.36
C ARG A 98 -19.53 2.15 -19.28
N PHE A 99 -18.31 2.44 -18.87
CA PHE A 99 -17.40 3.33 -19.59
C PHE A 99 -16.21 2.57 -20.15
N SER A 100 -15.65 3.07 -21.25
CA SER A 100 -14.43 2.50 -21.83
C SER A 100 -13.28 2.59 -20.83
N SER A 101 -12.57 1.48 -20.63
CA SER A 101 -11.37 1.41 -19.80
C SER A 101 -10.30 2.44 -20.22
N ARG A 102 -10.27 2.82 -21.50
CA ARG A 102 -9.42 3.91 -22.02
C ARG A 102 -9.74 5.26 -21.41
N VAL A 103 -11.02 5.61 -21.38
CA VAL A 103 -11.49 6.88 -20.83
C VAL A 103 -11.25 6.91 -19.32
N LEU A 104 -11.59 5.84 -18.61
CA LEU A 104 -11.42 5.77 -17.15
C LEU A 104 -9.95 5.79 -16.72
N THR A 105 -9.07 5.07 -17.43
CA THR A 105 -7.62 5.09 -17.15
C THR A 105 -7.05 6.50 -17.35
N THR A 106 -7.41 7.13 -18.46
CA THR A 106 -6.96 8.50 -18.78
C THR A 106 -7.46 9.51 -17.77
N LEU A 107 -8.76 9.50 -17.44
CA LEU A 107 -9.35 10.36 -16.42
C LEU A 107 -8.72 10.14 -15.05
N GLY A 108 -8.50 8.89 -14.65
CA GLY A 108 -7.85 8.57 -13.38
C GLY A 108 -6.45 9.17 -13.28
N LEU A 109 -5.64 9.03 -14.34
CA LEU A 109 -4.29 9.60 -14.41
C LEU A 109 -4.30 11.14 -14.49
N LEU A 110 -5.25 11.75 -15.22
CA LEU A 110 -5.41 13.21 -15.23
C LEU A 110 -5.79 13.76 -13.86
N CYS A 111 -6.72 13.10 -13.16
CA CYS A 111 -7.08 13.45 -11.79
C CYS A 111 -5.89 13.32 -10.84
N ARG A 112 -5.07 12.27 -10.99
CA ARG A 112 -3.81 12.14 -10.22
C ARG A 112 -2.85 13.28 -10.54
N ALA A 113 -2.60 13.57 -11.82
CA ALA A 113 -1.73 14.67 -12.23
C ALA A 113 -2.20 16.00 -11.61
N ALA A 114 -3.47 16.33 -11.77
CA ALA A 114 -4.08 17.55 -11.24
C ALA A 114 -4.03 17.60 -9.70
N GLY A 115 -4.31 16.49 -9.02
CA GLY A 115 -4.25 16.40 -7.56
C GLY A 115 -2.85 16.63 -7.00
N PHE A 116 -1.83 16.02 -7.61
CA PHE A 116 -0.43 16.18 -7.17
C PHE A 116 0.13 17.58 -7.50
N VAL A 117 -0.14 18.11 -8.69
CA VAL A 117 0.17 19.52 -9.02
C VAL A 117 -0.59 20.48 -8.10
N GLY A 118 -1.84 20.15 -7.79
CA GLY A 118 -2.69 20.88 -6.86
C GLY A 118 -2.10 20.96 -5.44
N PHE A 119 -1.56 19.85 -4.91
CA PHE A 119 -0.82 19.88 -3.64
C PHE A 119 0.36 20.84 -3.68
N ALA A 120 1.12 20.83 -4.78
CA ALA A 120 2.28 21.71 -4.93
C ALA A 120 1.92 23.20 -4.90
N TYR A 121 0.77 23.61 -5.43
CA TYR A 121 0.43 25.04 -5.55
C TYR A 121 -0.64 25.56 -4.58
N ALA A 122 -1.51 24.70 -4.07
CA ALA A 122 -2.58 25.14 -3.17
C ALA A 122 -2.01 25.66 -1.84
N ARG A 123 -2.55 26.80 -1.40
CA ARG A 123 -2.15 27.50 -0.17
C ARG A 123 -3.23 27.58 0.90
N SER A 124 -4.46 27.16 0.57
CA SER A 124 -5.59 27.17 1.49
C SER A 124 -6.03 25.74 1.81
N LEU A 125 -6.52 25.51 3.02
CA LEU A 125 -7.04 24.21 3.44
C LEU A 125 -8.16 23.70 2.51
N PRO A 126 -9.20 24.49 2.14
CA PRO A 126 -10.23 24.03 1.20
C PRO A 126 -9.65 23.62 -0.17
N GLY A 127 -8.64 24.35 -0.66
CA GLY A 127 -7.93 24.00 -1.89
C GLY A 127 -7.21 22.66 -1.75
N LEU A 128 -6.48 22.45 -0.66
CA LEU A 128 -5.74 21.20 -0.40
C LEU A 128 -6.68 20.00 -0.20
N LEU A 129 -7.82 20.18 0.47
CA LEU A 129 -8.86 19.14 0.59
C LEU A 129 -9.46 18.78 -0.77
N THR A 130 -9.72 19.78 -1.61
CA THR A 130 -10.22 19.58 -2.98
C THR A 130 -9.22 18.75 -3.78
N TRP A 131 -7.95 19.14 -3.79
CA TRP A 131 -6.92 18.39 -4.52
C TRP A 131 -6.62 17.01 -3.93
N ALA A 132 -6.76 16.83 -2.61
CA ALA A 132 -6.72 15.51 -1.98
C ALA A 132 -7.84 14.60 -2.47
N CYS A 133 -9.06 15.12 -2.55
CA CYS A 133 -10.21 14.41 -3.10
C CYS A 133 -10.00 14.04 -4.57
N VAL A 134 -9.60 15.02 -5.40
CA VAL A 134 -9.31 14.81 -6.84
C VAL A 134 -8.20 13.78 -7.03
N SER A 135 -7.14 13.86 -6.24
CA SER A 135 -6.08 12.86 -6.24
C SER A 135 -6.66 11.49 -5.92
N GLY A 136 -7.34 11.32 -4.78
CA GLY A 136 -7.89 10.04 -4.35
C GLY A 136 -8.92 9.44 -5.32
N LEU A 137 -9.76 10.28 -5.93
CA LEU A 137 -10.66 9.89 -7.04
C LEU A 137 -9.87 9.35 -8.22
N GLY A 138 -8.77 10.00 -8.59
CA GLY A 138 -7.89 9.52 -9.65
C GLY A 138 -7.27 8.15 -9.35
N ALA A 139 -6.88 7.91 -8.09
CA ALA A 139 -6.47 6.58 -7.61
C ALA A 139 -7.57 5.55 -7.85
N ALA A 140 -8.76 5.87 -7.39
CA ALA A 140 -9.90 4.97 -7.41
C ALA A 140 -10.24 4.57 -8.84
N LEU A 141 -10.38 5.55 -9.75
CA LEU A 141 -10.68 5.31 -11.16
C LEU A 141 -9.60 4.49 -11.87
N TYR A 142 -8.33 4.83 -11.67
CA TYR A 142 -7.22 4.13 -12.31
C TYR A 142 -7.09 2.68 -11.81
N GLU A 143 -7.07 2.48 -10.48
CA GLU A 143 -6.89 1.16 -9.89
C GLU A 143 -8.07 0.24 -10.23
N THR A 144 -9.32 0.68 -10.07
CA THR A 144 -10.48 -0.18 -10.41
C THR A 144 -10.46 -0.59 -11.87
N THR A 145 -10.11 0.32 -12.76
CA THR A 145 -10.00 0.04 -14.20
C THR A 145 -8.88 -0.96 -14.49
N ALA A 146 -7.70 -0.76 -13.91
CA ALA A 146 -6.56 -1.66 -14.10
C ALA A 146 -6.86 -3.08 -13.60
N TYR A 147 -7.41 -3.20 -12.39
CA TYR A 147 -7.79 -4.49 -11.81
C TYR A 147 -8.94 -5.17 -12.57
N SER A 148 -9.88 -4.40 -13.15
CA SER A 148 -10.92 -4.93 -14.03
C SER A 148 -10.32 -5.53 -15.30
N ILE A 149 -9.39 -4.81 -15.96
CA ILE A 149 -8.65 -5.33 -17.12
C ILE A 149 -7.88 -6.61 -16.76
N PHE A 150 -7.19 -6.64 -15.62
CA PHE A 150 -6.44 -7.83 -15.21
C PHE A 150 -7.36 -9.01 -14.89
N GLY A 151 -8.54 -8.74 -14.31
CA GLY A 151 -9.53 -9.74 -13.96
C GLY A 151 -10.18 -10.43 -15.17
N SER A 152 -10.35 -9.71 -16.28
CA SER A 152 -10.95 -10.23 -17.51
C SER A 152 -10.01 -11.01 -18.41
N LEU A 153 -8.72 -11.09 -18.08
CA LEU A 153 -7.77 -11.93 -18.79
C LEU A 153 -8.05 -13.42 -18.57
N ASP A 154 -7.64 -14.22 -19.56
CA ASP A 154 -7.74 -15.68 -19.53
C ASP A 154 -7.13 -16.28 -18.27
N GLY A 155 -7.74 -17.37 -17.77
CA GLY A 155 -7.33 -18.03 -16.54
C GLY A 155 -5.86 -18.49 -16.52
N ALA A 156 -5.26 -18.74 -17.67
CA ALA A 156 -3.84 -19.10 -17.80
C ALA A 156 -2.89 -17.88 -17.72
N VAL A 157 -3.33 -16.71 -18.17
CA VAL A 157 -2.53 -15.47 -18.22
C VAL A 157 -2.73 -14.63 -16.96
N ARG A 158 -3.95 -14.62 -16.42
CA ARG A 158 -4.35 -13.80 -15.26
C ARG A 158 -3.42 -13.95 -14.05
N PRO A 159 -3.06 -15.16 -13.56
CA PRO A 159 -2.14 -15.29 -12.43
C PRO A 159 -0.76 -14.68 -12.71
N LYS A 160 -0.24 -14.82 -13.94
CA LYS A 160 1.03 -14.22 -14.35
C LYS A 160 0.97 -12.69 -14.26
N VAL A 161 -0.12 -12.10 -14.72
CA VAL A 161 -0.33 -10.64 -14.69
C VAL A 161 -0.46 -10.12 -13.27
N PHE A 162 -1.19 -10.81 -12.38
CA PHE A 162 -1.23 -10.45 -10.97
C PHE A 162 0.15 -10.55 -10.30
N ALA A 163 0.97 -11.55 -10.66
CA ALA A 163 2.34 -11.66 -10.16
C ALA A 163 3.22 -10.48 -10.66
N LEU A 164 3.14 -10.13 -11.93
CA LEU A 164 3.85 -8.98 -12.50
C LEU A 164 3.36 -7.64 -11.92
N ASN A 165 2.06 -7.50 -11.65
CA ASN A 165 1.48 -6.32 -11.01
C ASN A 165 2.02 -6.15 -9.58
N ASN A 166 2.12 -7.24 -8.83
CA ASN A 166 2.76 -7.23 -7.51
C ASN A 166 4.25 -6.89 -7.63
N LEU A 167 4.97 -7.41 -8.62
CA LEU A 167 6.36 -7.03 -8.86
C LEU A 167 6.48 -5.53 -9.16
N ALA A 168 5.62 -4.97 -10.01
CA ALA A 168 5.58 -3.55 -10.34
C ALA A 168 5.31 -2.68 -9.10
N LEU A 169 4.37 -3.08 -8.24
CA LEU A 169 4.11 -2.41 -6.96
C LEU A 169 5.35 -2.43 -6.06
N ASN A 170 5.97 -3.59 -5.86
CA ASN A 170 7.15 -3.73 -5.00
C ASN A 170 8.36 -2.96 -5.54
N LEU A 171 8.58 -2.95 -6.86
CA LEU A 171 9.62 -2.13 -7.47
C LEU A 171 9.36 -0.64 -7.29
N GLY A 172 8.10 -0.20 -7.40
CA GLY A 172 7.72 1.18 -7.12
C GLY A 172 7.95 1.55 -5.65
N ALA A 173 7.55 0.69 -4.72
CA ALA A 173 7.76 0.87 -3.28
C ALA A 173 9.24 0.85 -2.89
N LEU A 174 10.07 0.13 -3.63
CA LEU A 174 11.53 0.15 -3.47
C LEU A 174 12.15 1.44 -4.01
N ILE A 175 11.91 1.73 -5.30
CA ILE A 175 12.64 2.75 -6.04
C ILE A 175 12.11 4.14 -5.69
N GLY A 176 10.81 4.29 -5.44
CA GLY A 176 10.19 5.58 -5.10
C GLY A 176 10.88 6.27 -3.91
N PRO A 177 10.99 5.62 -2.74
CA PRO A 177 11.77 6.10 -1.60
C PRO A 177 13.25 6.36 -1.90
N ALA A 178 13.89 5.53 -2.73
CA ALA A 178 15.29 5.72 -3.10
C ALA A 178 15.51 7.02 -3.91
N LEU A 179 14.53 7.42 -4.73
CA LEU A 179 14.57 8.71 -5.43
C LEU A 179 14.53 9.91 -4.46
N LEU A 180 13.96 9.73 -3.27
CA LEU A 180 14.04 10.75 -2.21
C LEU A 180 15.48 10.98 -1.74
N PHE A 181 16.40 10.03 -1.93
CA PHE A 181 17.81 10.25 -1.57
C PHE A 181 18.55 11.08 -2.64
N VAL A 182 18.40 10.67 -3.89
CA VAL A 182 19.21 11.15 -5.02
C VAL A 182 18.87 12.60 -5.40
N VAL A 183 17.67 13.06 -5.06
CA VAL A 183 17.23 14.43 -5.34
C VAL A 183 17.12 15.20 -4.02
N PRO A 184 18.22 15.83 -3.53
CA PRO A 184 18.16 16.78 -2.42
C PRO A 184 17.08 17.81 -2.73
N ASN A 185 16.08 17.90 -1.85
CA ASN A 185 14.98 18.80 -2.13
C ASN A 185 15.20 20.15 -1.48
N THR A 186 15.38 21.17 -2.31
CA THR A 186 15.39 22.58 -1.93
C THR A 186 13.99 23.19 -1.95
N ASN A 187 13.00 22.48 -2.49
CA ASN A 187 11.61 22.93 -2.61
C ASN A 187 10.65 21.76 -2.34
N GLY A 188 10.04 21.68 -1.15
CA GLY A 188 9.14 20.61 -0.71
C GLY A 188 7.99 20.29 -1.68
N ALA A 189 7.64 21.19 -2.60
CA ALA A 189 6.67 20.94 -3.66
C ALA A 189 7.18 20.00 -4.78
N LEU A 190 8.51 19.89 -4.97
CA LEU A 190 9.15 19.18 -6.09
C LEU A 190 8.70 17.71 -6.25
N PRO A 191 8.60 16.87 -5.19
CA PRO A 191 8.16 15.48 -5.34
C PRO A 191 6.74 15.37 -5.89
N PHE A 192 5.87 16.32 -5.54
CA PHE A 192 4.50 16.38 -6.04
C PHE A 192 4.44 16.88 -7.48
N LEU A 193 5.28 17.86 -7.86
CA LEU A 193 5.39 18.32 -9.25
C LEU A 193 5.92 17.23 -10.17
N VAL A 194 6.98 16.51 -9.76
CA VAL A 194 7.54 15.38 -10.52
C VAL A 194 6.49 14.27 -10.67
N SER A 195 5.80 13.91 -9.59
CA SER A 195 4.72 12.93 -9.66
C SER A 195 3.58 13.38 -10.57
N GLY A 196 3.19 14.67 -10.49
CA GLY A 196 2.22 15.28 -11.38
C GLY A 196 2.61 15.19 -12.85
N ALA A 197 3.87 15.47 -13.18
CA ALA A 197 4.42 15.37 -14.54
C ALA A 197 4.43 13.91 -15.04
N VAL A 198 4.81 12.95 -14.19
CA VAL A 198 4.74 11.52 -14.53
C VAL A 198 3.29 11.11 -14.82
N PHE A 199 2.34 11.45 -13.95
CA PHE A 199 0.93 11.13 -14.18
C PHE A 199 0.38 11.81 -15.45
N ALA A 200 0.77 13.05 -15.73
CA ALA A 200 0.38 13.74 -16.95
C ALA A 200 0.94 13.04 -18.20
N ALA A 201 2.22 12.65 -18.19
CA ALA A 201 2.83 11.90 -19.28
C ALA A 201 2.13 10.54 -19.49
N LEU A 202 1.85 9.80 -18.42
CA LEU A 202 1.08 8.56 -18.50
C LEU A 202 -0.33 8.80 -19.04
N ALA A 203 -1.01 9.88 -18.63
CA ALA A 203 -2.33 10.24 -19.12
C ALA A 203 -2.34 10.54 -20.62
N LEU A 204 -1.28 11.15 -21.18
CA LEU A 204 -1.16 11.41 -22.62
C LEU A 204 -1.02 10.13 -23.43
N ILE A 205 -0.36 9.12 -22.86
CA ILE A 205 -0.08 7.83 -23.51
C ILE A 205 -1.24 6.84 -23.31
N ALA A 206 -1.99 6.94 -22.20
CA ALA A 206 -3.10 6.03 -21.85
C ALA A 206 -4.12 5.78 -22.98
N PRO A 207 -4.54 6.79 -23.78
CA PRO A 207 -5.46 6.60 -24.89
C PRO A 207 -4.94 5.69 -26.00
N TRP A 208 -3.66 5.35 -26.03
CA TRP A 208 -3.05 4.56 -27.10
C TRP A 208 -2.85 3.10 -26.67
N ILE A 209 -2.97 2.84 -25.38
CA ILE A 209 -2.66 1.55 -24.76
C ILE A 209 -3.92 0.84 -24.31
N ALA A 210 -4.86 1.58 -23.72
CA ALA A 210 -6.07 0.99 -23.17
C ALA A 210 -7.01 0.53 -24.29
N GLY A 211 -7.37 -0.75 -24.23
CA GLY A 211 -8.24 -1.42 -25.20
C GLY A 211 -9.66 -0.87 -25.20
N ARG A 212 -10.38 -1.03 -26.32
CA ARG A 212 -11.82 -0.78 -26.40
C ARG A 212 -12.56 -2.01 -25.89
N SER A 213 -12.54 -2.24 -24.58
CA SER A 213 -13.32 -3.32 -23.97
C SER A 213 -14.39 -2.70 -23.10
N THR A 214 -15.59 -2.56 -23.66
CA THR A 214 -16.83 -2.40 -22.89
C THR A 214 -17.19 -3.78 -22.37
N HIS A 215 -17.24 -3.95 -21.05
CA HIS A 215 -17.66 -5.22 -20.47
C HIS A 215 -19.18 -5.23 -20.40
N ASP A 216 -19.81 -6.37 -20.70
CA ASP A 216 -21.25 -6.51 -20.51
C ASP A 216 -21.58 -6.25 -19.03
N ALA A 217 -22.51 -5.32 -18.79
CA ALA A 217 -22.89 -4.89 -17.47
C ALA A 217 -23.55 -6.04 -16.69
N GLY A 218 -22.73 -6.82 -15.99
CA GLY A 218 -23.20 -7.73 -14.96
C GLY A 218 -23.86 -6.90 -13.86
N ALA A 219 -25.15 -7.08 -13.65
CA ALA A 219 -25.98 -6.38 -12.66
C ALA A 219 -25.63 -6.71 -11.19
N ALA A 220 -24.36 -6.85 -10.85
CA ALA A 220 -23.92 -7.05 -9.47
C ALA A 220 -23.82 -5.67 -8.80
N HIS A 221 -24.75 -5.36 -7.90
CA HIS A 221 -24.65 -4.17 -7.06
C HIS A 221 -23.41 -4.30 -6.14
N PRO A 222 -22.33 -3.52 -6.35
CA PRO A 222 -21.06 -3.74 -5.65
C PRO A 222 -21.21 -3.58 -4.13
N LEU A 223 -22.09 -2.67 -3.71
CA LEU A 223 -22.44 -2.44 -2.30
C LEU A 223 -23.13 -3.65 -1.65
N ARG A 224 -23.91 -4.44 -2.40
CA ARG A 224 -24.58 -5.63 -1.87
C ARG A 224 -23.56 -6.69 -1.46
N GLY A 225 -22.50 -6.88 -2.26
CA GLY A 225 -21.40 -7.78 -1.93
C GLY A 225 -20.68 -7.37 -0.64
N VAL A 226 -20.44 -6.08 -0.46
CA VAL A 226 -19.85 -5.53 0.78
C VAL A 226 -20.75 -5.79 1.99
N LEU A 227 -22.06 -5.51 1.88
CA LEU A 227 -23.02 -5.74 2.96
C LEU A 227 -23.10 -7.23 3.34
N VAL A 228 -23.08 -8.13 2.35
CA VAL A 228 -23.07 -9.58 2.57
C VAL A 228 -21.79 -10.02 3.27
N ALA A 229 -20.62 -9.49 2.87
CA ALA A 229 -19.35 -9.78 3.55
C ALA A 229 -19.39 -9.36 5.03
N PHE A 230 -19.93 -8.17 5.33
CA PHE A 230 -20.14 -7.72 6.71
C PHE A 230 -21.24 -8.50 7.47
N GLY A 231 -22.02 -9.35 6.81
CA GLY A 231 -22.88 -10.33 7.47
C GLY A 231 -22.07 -11.42 8.20
N ASP A 232 -20.92 -11.83 7.64
CA ASP A 232 -20.07 -12.85 8.23
C ASP A 232 -19.39 -12.34 9.52
N ARG A 233 -19.61 -13.07 10.61
CA ARG A 233 -19.02 -12.78 11.92
C ARG A 233 -17.51 -12.97 11.92
N ARG A 234 -16.97 -13.92 11.15
CA ARG A 234 -15.53 -14.19 11.07
C ARG A 234 -14.81 -13.05 10.34
N PHE A 235 -15.34 -12.64 9.18
CA PHE A 235 -14.86 -11.48 8.43
C PHE A 235 -14.89 -10.20 9.26
N ARG A 236 -16.02 -9.85 9.90
CA ARG A 236 -16.10 -8.66 10.75
C ARG A 236 -15.08 -8.66 11.88
N ARG A 237 -14.88 -9.81 12.53
CA ARG A 237 -13.88 -9.95 13.60
C ARG A 237 -12.47 -9.69 13.07
N LEU A 238 -12.12 -10.24 11.91
CA LEU A 238 -10.83 -9.98 11.27
C LEU A 238 -10.66 -8.50 10.93
N CYS A 239 -11.67 -7.87 10.31
CA CYS A 239 -11.63 -6.44 9.99
C CYS A 239 -11.40 -5.56 11.21
N TRP A 240 -12.13 -5.80 12.31
CA TRP A 240 -11.93 -5.02 13.55
C TRP A 240 -10.59 -5.31 14.24
N ALA A 241 -10.09 -6.55 14.15
CA ALA A 241 -8.76 -6.90 14.67
C ALA A 241 -7.62 -6.24 13.89
N LEU A 242 -7.83 -5.90 12.61
CA LEU A 242 -6.85 -5.20 11.78
C LEU A 242 -6.88 -3.67 11.95
N VAL A 243 -7.93 -3.07 12.53
CA VAL A 243 -8.00 -1.61 12.72
C VAL A 243 -6.81 -1.06 13.54
N PRO A 244 -6.40 -1.66 14.68
CA PRO A 244 -5.21 -1.21 15.41
C PRO A 244 -3.93 -1.26 14.57
N PHE A 245 -3.77 -2.29 13.74
CA PHE A 245 -2.64 -2.36 12.81
C PHE A 245 -2.70 -1.21 11.81
N TRP A 246 -3.84 -0.93 11.18
CA TRP A 246 -3.95 0.17 10.23
C TRP A 246 -3.70 1.54 10.85
N ILE A 247 -4.11 1.75 12.12
CA ILE A 247 -3.78 2.98 12.87
C ILE A 247 -2.26 3.13 13.00
N VAL A 248 -1.56 2.06 13.37
CA VAL A 248 -0.10 2.06 13.53
C VAL A 248 0.63 2.15 12.19
N TYR A 249 0.17 1.42 11.18
CA TYR A 249 0.74 1.39 9.84
C TYR A 249 0.76 2.80 9.24
N THR A 250 -0.34 3.56 9.38
CA THR A 250 -0.45 4.93 8.88
C THR A 250 0.62 5.88 9.41
N GLN A 251 1.27 5.58 10.55
CA GLN A 251 2.32 6.44 11.12
C GLN A 251 3.54 6.60 10.22
N ILE A 252 3.75 5.66 9.28
CA ILE A 252 4.74 5.80 8.21
C ILE A 252 4.50 7.02 7.32
N TYR A 253 3.26 7.52 7.23
CA TYR A 253 2.88 8.64 6.39
C TYR A 253 2.63 9.94 7.16
N VAL A 254 2.55 9.90 8.50
CA VAL A 254 2.14 11.06 9.31
C VAL A 254 3.06 11.33 10.49
N PHE A 255 3.02 10.52 11.55
CA PHE A 255 3.72 10.81 12.79
C PHE A 255 5.24 10.77 12.63
N ILE A 256 5.76 9.79 11.88
CA ILE A 256 7.21 9.69 11.64
C ILE A 256 7.71 10.88 10.80
N PRO A 257 7.12 11.22 9.64
CA PRO A 257 7.45 12.46 8.92
C PRO A 257 7.46 13.71 9.78
N LEU A 258 6.37 13.97 10.50
CA LEU A 258 6.22 15.19 11.28
C LEU A 258 7.24 15.26 12.42
N THR A 259 7.53 14.13 13.08
CA THR A 259 8.52 14.07 14.17
C THR A 259 9.93 14.40 13.69
N PHE A 260 10.33 13.90 12.52
CA PHE A 260 11.70 14.03 12.03
C PHE A 260 11.90 15.22 11.09
N SER A 261 10.82 15.82 10.59
CA SER A 261 10.88 17.02 9.76
C SER A 261 11.14 18.29 10.57
N HIS A 262 10.79 18.30 11.87
CA HIS A 262 11.12 19.40 12.80
C HIS A 262 12.53 19.32 13.39
N GLY A 263 13.28 18.26 13.12
CA GLY A 263 14.64 18.07 13.61
C GLY A 263 15.68 18.91 12.85
N ALA A 264 16.96 18.75 13.22
CA ALA A 264 18.08 19.51 12.66
C ALA A 264 18.25 19.39 11.13
N HIS A 265 17.70 18.34 10.52
CA HIS A 265 17.76 18.10 9.07
C HIS A 265 16.54 18.63 8.31
N GLY A 266 15.61 19.29 9.00
CA GLY A 266 14.40 19.87 8.42
C GLY A 266 13.59 18.84 7.62
N TYR A 267 12.96 19.32 6.54
CA TYR A 267 12.15 18.51 5.61
C TYR A 267 12.85 17.22 5.12
N ASN A 268 14.17 17.24 4.95
CA ASN A 268 14.93 16.10 4.44
C ASN A 268 15.24 15.04 5.53
N GLY A 269 15.00 15.33 6.81
CA GLY A 269 15.35 14.47 7.95
C GLY A 269 14.63 13.12 8.00
N VAL A 270 13.44 13.01 7.39
CA VAL A 270 12.69 11.74 7.36
C VAL A 270 13.21 10.75 6.31
N ARG A 271 13.94 11.20 5.29
CA ARG A 271 14.34 10.38 4.12
C ARG A 271 15.07 9.08 4.48
N PRO A 272 16.00 9.04 5.46
CA PRO A 272 16.68 7.80 5.87
C PRO A 272 15.71 6.70 6.32
N PHE A 273 14.56 7.07 6.90
CA PHE A 273 13.52 6.11 7.27
C PHE A 273 13.02 5.35 6.05
N TYR A 274 12.63 6.07 4.99
CA TYR A 274 12.00 5.46 3.82
C TYR A 274 12.96 4.61 3.01
N ILE A 275 14.23 5.01 2.95
CA ILE A 275 15.29 4.21 2.31
C ILE A 275 15.49 2.91 3.08
N THR A 276 15.60 3.02 4.41
CA THR A 276 15.76 1.85 5.28
C THR A 276 14.53 0.93 5.18
N ASN A 277 13.33 1.51 5.14
CA ASN A 277 12.08 0.77 4.97
C ASN A 277 12.06 -0.01 3.64
N ALA A 278 12.45 0.62 2.54
CA ALA A 278 12.56 -0.05 1.25
C ALA A 278 13.57 -1.22 1.27
N LEU A 279 14.77 -1.00 1.81
CA LEU A 279 15.83 -2.01 1.86
C LEU A 279 15.47 -3.20 2.76
N ILE A 280 14.95 -2.92 3.96
CA ILE A 280 14.57 -3.95 4.93
C ILE A 280 13.33 -4.70 4.47
N GLY A 281 12.39 -4.05 3.78
CA GLY A 281 11.23 -4.71 3.20
C GLY A 281 11.65 -5.77 2.18
N ILE A 282 12.62 -5.44 1.32
CA ILE A 282 13.20 -6.40 0.38
C ILE A 282 13.96 -7.49 1.08
N ALA A 283 14.85 -7.15 2.02
CA ALA A 283 15.63 -8.14 2.75
C ALA A 283 14.69 -9.13 3.47
N THR A 284 13.64 -8.62 4.10
CA THR A 284 12.63 -9.42 4.80
C THR A 284 11.83 -10.30 3.84
N ALA A 285 11.40 -9.77 2.69
CA ALA A 285 10.71 -10.56 1.67
C ALA A 285 11.60 -11.65 1.07
N TRP A 286 12.85 -11.32 0.75
CA TRP A 286 13.79 -12.22 0.08
C TRP A 286 14.32 -13.32 1.01
N LEU A 287 14.78 -12.94 2.21
CA LEU A 287 15.28 -13.88 3.22
C LEU A 287 14.14 -14.66 3.88
N GLY A 288 12.98 -14.03 4.04
CA GLY A 288 11.83 -14.59 4.73
C GLY A 288 10.98 -15.53 3.88
N MET A 289 11.09 -15.54 2.55
CA MET A 289 10.17 -16.26 1.66
C MET A 289 9.99 -17.75 2.04
N GLY A 290 11.09 -18.47 2.29
CA GLY A 290 11.04 -19.88 2.67
C GLY A 290 10.49 -20.12 4.08
N TRP A 291 10.62 -19.13 4.98
CA TRP A 291 10.05 -19.18 6.32
C TRP A 291 8.56 -18.81 6.32
N PHE A 292 8.15 -17.80 5.55
CA PHE A 292 6.75 -17.38 5.39
C PHE A 292 5.87 -18.51 4.86
N GLN A 293 6.36 -19.29 3.90
CA GLN A 293 5.63 -20.44 3.35
C GLN A 293 5.39 -21.55 4.37
N ARG A 294 6.21 -21.66 5.42
CA ARG A 294 6.11 -22.70 6.45
C ARG A 294 5.44 -22.20 7.74
N THR A 295 5.18 -20.91 7.84
CA THR A 295 4.65 -20.27 9.05
C THR A 295 3.18 -19.97 8.87
N ASN A 296 2.37 -20.29 9.88
CA ASN A 296 0.94 -19.95 9.86
C ASN A 296 0.78 -18.41 9.89
N TRP A 297 -0.17 -17.87 9.11
CA TRP A 297 -0.48 -16.44 9.08
C TRP A 297 -0.76 -15.87 10.48
N ARG A 298 -1.34 -16.66 11.40
CA ARG A 298 -1.57 -16.23 12.79
C ARG A 298 -0.27 -15.98 13.54
N SER A 299 0.73 -16.85 13.36
CA SER A 299 2.04 -16.68 14.00
C SER A 299 2.77 -15.48 13.40
N MET A 300 2.69 -15.27 12.07
CA MET A 300 3.21 -14.06 11.42
C MET A 300 2.54 -12.79 11.96
N MET A 301 1.23 -12.81 12.17
CA MET A 301 0.48 -11.71 12.80
C MET A 301 1.01 -11.39 14.20
N VAL A 302 1.16 -12.41 15.05
CA VAL A 302 1.66 -12.22 16.43
C VAL A 302 3.09 -11.69 16.43
N ILE A 303 4.01 -12.31 15.68
CA ILE A 303 5.41 -11.90 15.61
C ILE A 303 5.52 -10.46 15.08
N GLY A 304 4.76 -10.13 14.02
CA GLY A 304 4.74 -8.79 13.46
C GLY A 304 4.24 -7.75 14.46
N HIS A 305 3.16 -8.03 15.20
CA HIS A 305 2.65 -7.11 16.22
C HIS A 305 3.60 -6.98 17.42
N VAL A 306 4.29 -8.06 17.82
CA VAL A 306 5.36 -7.99 18.82
C VAL A 306 6.48 -7.08 18.35
N ALA A 307 6.91 -7.21 17.10
CA ALA A 307 7.94 -6.33 16.52
C ALA A 307 7.48 -4.86 16.52
N LEU A 308 6.24 -4.58 16.11
CA LEU A 308 5.69 -3.21 16.18
C LEU A 308 5.63 -2.69 17.62
N CYS A 309 5.12 -3.47 18.58
CA CYS A 309 5.10 -3.09 20.00
C CYS A 309 6.52 -2.77 20.51
N GLY A 310 7.48 -3.64 20.21
CA GLY A 310 8.88 -3.45 20.58
C GLY A 310 9.49 -2.21 19.94
N CYS A 311 9.18 -1.94 18.66
CA CYS A 311 9.60 -0.75 17.94
C CYS A 311 9.13 0.53 18.65
N PHE A 312 7.84 0.65 18.91
CA PHE A 312 7.28 1.83 19.58
C PHE A 312 7.72 1.96 21.04
N ALA A 313 7.86 0.85 21.77
CA ALA A 313 8.37 0.85 23.14
C ALA A 313 9.82 1.34 23.21
N MET A 314 10.68 0.79 22.35
CA MET A 314 12.08 1.20 22.24
C MET A 314 12.20 2.66 21.83
N ALA A 315 11.43 3.11 20.82
CA ALA A 315 11.39 4.50 20.41
C ALA A 315 10.96 5.41 21.56
N ALA A 316 9.90 5.04 22.31
CA ALA A 316 9.43 5.80 23.46
C ALA A 316 10.53 5.99 24.51
N LEU A 317 11.28 4.93 24.84
CA LEU A 317 12.40 4.97 25.79
C LEU A 317 13.57 5.82 25.27
N LEU A 318 13.84 5.75 23.97
CA LEU A 318 14.91 6.52 23.35
C LEU A 318 14.54 8.02 23.27
N PHE A 319 13.27 8.37 23.08
CA PHE A 319 12.83 9.77 23.03
C PHE A 319 12.50 10.41 24.39
N VAL A 320 12.70 9.71 25.52
CA VAL A 320 12.55 10.32 26.86
C VAL A 320 13.58 11.42 27.12
N ARG A 321 14.78 11.30 26.52
CA ARG A 321 15.85 12.30 26.64
C ARG A 321 16.23 12.77 25.26
N ASP A 322 16.38 14.08 25.09
CA ASP A 322 17.02 14.63 23.91
C ASP A 322 18.50 14.17 23.88
N ARG A 323 18.91 13.58 22.76
CA ARG A 323 20.26 13.05 22.54
C ARG A 323 20.97 13.73 21.36
N GLY A 324 20.41 14.83 20.85
CA GLY A 324 20.95 15.56 19.71
C GLY A 324 20.59 14.93 18.35
N ALA A 325 20.97 15.64 17.28
CA ALA A 325 20.56 15.35 15.91
C ALA A 325 21.04 13.99 15.39
N ASP A 326 22.32 13.66 15.57
CA ASP A 326 22.91 12.42 15.04
C ASP A 326 22.30 11.18 15.69
N ALA A 327 22.08 11.23 17.01
CA ALA A 327 21.41 10.16 17.73
C ALA A 327 19.96 9.98 17.24
N SER A 328 19.26 11.07 16.92
CA SER A 328 17.90 11.01 16.36
C SER A 328 17.86 10.28 15.02
N LEU A 329 18.83 10.50 14.13
CA LEU A 329 18.93 9.77 12.86
C LEU A 329 19.19 8.28 13.06
N VAL A 330 20.08 7.90 13.98
CA VAL A 330 20.32 6.50 14.30
C VAL A 330 19.05 5.85 14.84
N ILE A 331 18.34 6.53 15.75
CA ILE A 331 17.06 6.07 16.29
C ILE A 331 16.05 5.87 15.15
N LEU A 332 15.96 6.80 14.19
CA LEU A 332 15.07 6.71 13.03
C LEU A 332 15.34 5.44 12.19
N VAL A 333 16.61 5.16 11.90
CA VAL A 333 17.01 3.97 11.13
C VAL A 333 16.67 2.70 11.87
N VAL A 334 16.92 2.63 13.19
CA VAL A 334 16.55 1.46 14.00
C VAL A 334 15.03 1.26 14.03
N ILE A 335 14.26 2.34 14.20
CA ILE A 335 12.79 2.31 14.13
C ILE A 335 12.33 1.80 12.77
N ALA A 336 12.93 2.29 11.67
CA ALA A 336 12.62 1.84 10.33
C ALA A 336 12.84 0.33 10.19
N ILE A 337 13.98 -0.20 10.64
CA ILE A 337 14.27 -1.65 10.54
C ILE A 337 13.19 -2.47 11.25
N VAL A 338 12.89 -2.17 12.51
CA VAL A 338 11.95 -2.98 13.31
C VAL A 338 10.51 -2.80 12.84
N PHE A 339 10.12 -1.57 12.49
CA PHE A 339 8.80 -1.27 11.94
C PHE A 339 8.55 -2.04 10.62
N THR A 340 9.52 -1.97 9.70
CA THR A 340 9.45 -2.63 8.40
C THR A 340 9.41 -4.14 8.54
N PHE A 341 10.19 -4.71 9.46
CA PHE A 341 10.10 -6.13 9.75
C PHE A 341 8.68 -6.51 10.21
N GLY A 342 8.10 -5.75 11.14
CA GLY A 342 6.76 -5.99 11.64
C GLY A 342 5.68 -5.91 10.55
N GLU A 343 5.66 -4.84 9.75
CA GLU A 343 4.67 -4.68 8.69
C GLU A 343 4.80 -5.72 7.56
N SER A 344 6.04 -6.12 7.23
CA SER A 344 6.33 -7.12 6.19
C SER A 344 5.80 -8.51 6.55
N LEU A 345 5.54 -8.77 7.84
CA LEU A 345 4.85 -9.99 8.29
C LEU A 345 3.33 -9.83 8.28
N ILE A 346 2.85 -8.68 8.75
CA ILE A 346 1.42 -8.45 8.94
C ILE A 346 0.68 -8.31 7.61
N LEU A 347 1.23 -7.57 6.63
CA LEU A 347 0.55 -7.31 5.35
C LEU A 347 0.26 -8.60 4.55
N PRO A 348 1.24 -9.51 4.33
CA PRO A 348 0.96 -10.79 3.68
C PRO A 348 0.01 -11.64 4.52
N ALA A 349 0.22 -11.69 5.84
CA ALA A 349 -0.63 -12.48 6.73
C ALA A 349 -2.09 -12.00 6.74
N SER A 350 -2.35 -10.69 6.60
CA SER A 350 -3.72 -10.17 6.50
C SER A 350 -4.39 -10.60 5.21
N ASN A 351 -3.65 -10.64 4.11
CA ASN A 351 -4.17 -11.09 2.82
C ASN A 351 -4.50 -12.59 2.84
N ILE A 352 -3.65 -13.41 3.47
CA ILE A 352 -3.89 -14.85 3.65
C ILE A 352 -5.11 -15.07 4.56
N ALA A 353 -5.16 -14.39 5.72
CA ALA A 353 -6.28 -14.49 6.65
C ALA A 353 -7.61 -14.10 6.01
N LEU A 354 -7.59 -13.11 5.11
CA LEU A 354 -8.75 -12.68 4.35
C LEU A 354 -9.13 -13.72 3.29
N ALA A 355 -8.15 -14.24 2.53
CA ALA A 355 -8.38 -15.26 1.53
C ALA A 355 -8.99 -16.54 2.12
N ASP A 356 -8.57 -16.96 3.32
CA ASP A 356 -9.13 -18.11 4.06
C ASP A 356 -10.63 -17.98 4.35
N LEU A 357 -11.19 -16.77 4.33
CA LEU A 357 -12.62 -16.51 4.54
C LEU A 357 -13.42 -16.47 3.24
N THR A 358 -12.74 -16.55 2.09
CA THR A 358 -13.36 -16.41 0.77
C THR A 358 -13.59 -17.76 0.09
N THR A 359 -14.56 -17.79 -0.82
CA THR A 359 -14.85 -18.89 -1.74
C THR A 359 -14.76 -18.40 -3.19
N HIS A 360 -14.79 -19.31 -4.17
CA HIS A 360 -14.56 -19.04 -5.59
C HIS A 360 -15.50 -18.00 -6.26
N GLY A 361 -16.47 -17.41 -5.55
CA GLY A 361 -17.35 -16.36 -6.07
C GLY A 361 -17.48 -15.09 -5.22
N ASN A 362 -16.91 -15.03 -4.01
CA ASN A 362 -17.11 -13.89 -3.10
C ASN A 362 -15.82 -13.11 -2.76
N ALA A 363 -14.67 -13.55 -3.26
CA ALA A 363 -13.37 -12.97 -2.91
C ALA A 363 -13.32 -11.46 -3.17
N GLY A 364 -13.74 -11.00 -4.36
CA GLY A 364 -13.76 -9.58 -4.70
C GLY A 364 -14.59 -8.73 -3.72
N SER A 365 -15.73 -9.25 -3.24
CA SER A 365 -16.57 -8.55 -2.25
C SER A 365 -15.90 -8.47 -0.88
N TYR A 366 -15.23 -9.53 -0.43
CA TYR A 366 -14.53 -9.57 0.86
C TYR A 366 -13.28 -8.68 0.84
N PHE A 367 -12.47 -8.75 -0.22
CA PHE A 367 -11.32 -7.86 -0.42
C PHE A 367 -11.75 -6.40 -0.54
N GLY A 368 -12.81 -6.10 -1.30
CA GLY A 368 -13.39 -4.75 -1.36
C GLY A 368 -13.90 -4.27 0.00
N ALA A 369 -14.67 -5.10 0.70
CA ALA A 369 -15.18 -4.79 2.04
C ALA A 369 -14.05 -4.55 3.07
N SER A 370 -12.92 -5.23 2.95
CA SER A 370 -11.77 -5.06 3.85
C SER A 370 -11.17 -3.65 3.78
N ALA A 371 -11.35 -2.94 2.66
CA ALA A 371 -10.91 -1.56 2.51
C ALA A 371 -11.57 -0.61 3.52
N ILE A 372 -12.74 -0.96 4.07
CA ILE A 372 -13.39 -0.20 5.15
C ILE A 372 -12.58 -0.27 6.44
N SER A 373 -12.01 -1.43 6.78
CA SER A 373 -11.12 -1.57 7.94
C SER A 373 -9.90 -0.66 7.80
N TRP A 374 -9.30 -0.64 6.60
CA TRP A 374 -8.17 0.25 6.32
C TRP A 374 -8.57 1.73 6.33
N ALA A 375 -9.71 2.09 5.75
CA ALA A 375 -10.21 3.46 5.75
C ALA A 375 -10.46 3.99 7.17
N ILE A 376 -11.08 3.18 8.04
CA ILE A 376 -11.32 3.54 9.45
C ILE A 376 -9.99 3.66 10.19
N GLY A 377 -9.15 2.63 10.13
CA GLY A 377 -7.88 2.62 10.86
C GLY A 377 -6.92 3.72 10.39
N GLY A 378 -6.85 3.96 9.08
CA GLY A 378 -5.99 5.01 8.54
C GLY A 378 -6.53 6.42 8.78
N MET A 379 -7.85 6.63 8.78
CA MET A 379 -8.45 7.91 9.22
C MET A 379 -8.09 8.19 10.69
N LEU A 380 -8.33 7.22 11.58
CA LEU A 380 -7.98 7.36 13.00
C LEU A 380 -6.47 7.57 13.16
N GLY A 381 -5.65 6.81 12.42
CA GLY A 381 -4.19 6.93 12.41
C GLY A 381 -3.69 8.29 11.95
N ASN A 382 -4.30 8.90 10.93
CA ASN A 382 -3.96 10.25 10.46
C ASN A 382 -4.22 11.29 11.56
N PHE A 383 -5.39 11.26 12.20
CA PHE A 383 -5.74 12.23 13.25
C PHE A 383 -4.92 12.02 14.51
N ILE A 384 -4.83 10.79 15.00
CA ILE A 384 -4.04 10.47 16.20
C ILE A 384 -2.56 10.81 15.97
N GLY A 385 -2.03 10.45 14.80
CA GLY A 385 -0.64 10.73 14.40
C GLY A 385 -0.30 12.20 14.28
N SER A 386 -1.12 12.98 13.57
CA SER A 386 -0.88 14.42 13.45
C SER A 386 -0.94 15.12 14.80
N VAL A 387 -1.91 14.78 15.65
CA VAL A 387 -2.04 15.39 16.98
C VAL A 387 -0.87 14.99 17.88
N ALA A 388 -0.50 13.71 17.89
CA ALA A 388 0.62 13.21 18.70
C ALA A 388 1.96 13.81 18.27
N ALA A 389 2.15 14.09 16.98
CA ALA A 389 3.36 14.74 16.47
C ALA A 389 3.49 16.19 16.92
N GLY A 390 2.37 16.88 17.21
CA GLY A 390 2.35 18.25 17.72
C GLY A 390 2.62 18.36 19.23
N TRP A 391 2.84 17.26 19.94
CA TRP A 391 3.12 17.29 21.39
C TRP A 391 4.54 17.77 21.68
N LYS A 392 4.70 18.63 22.70
CA LYS A 392 6.01 19.19 23.10
C LYS A 392 7.06 18.13 23.44
N THR A 393 6.63 17.02 24.01
CA THR A 393 7.47 15.86 24.26
C THR A 393 7.06 14.74 23.31
N LEU A 394 8.03 14.14 22.63
CA LEU A 394 7.77 13.10 21.62
C LEU A 394 7.41 11.75 22.25
N ALA A 395 7.99 11.40 23.40
CA ALA A 395 7.85 10.09 24.03
C ALA A 395 6.40 9.62 24.26
N PRO A 396 5.45 10.47 24.73
CA PRO A 396 4.05 10.06 24.89
C PRO A 396 3.38 9.59 23.58
N GLY A 397 3.74 10.17 22.43
CA GLY A 397 3.22 9.74 21.13
C GLY A 397 3.66 8.31 20.79
N TRP A 398 4.93 7.99 21.04
CA TRP A 398 5.45 6.63 20.87
C TRP A 398 4.80 5.63 21.85
N PHE A 399 4.57 6.01 23.12
CA PHE A 399 3.82 5.17 24.07
C PHE A 399 2.37 4.93 23.65
N LEU A 400 1.72 5.94 23.06
CA LEU A 400 0.36 5.80 22.52
C LEU A 400 0.32 4.73 21.42
N PHE A 401 1.23 4.78 20.45
CA PHE A 401 1.30 3.79 19.39
C PHE A 401 1.74 2.41 19.86
N MET A 402 2.59 2.33 20.89
CA MET A 402 2.87 1.06 21.58
C MET A 402 1.59 0.47 22.17
N GLY A 403 0.76 1.29 22.83
CA GLY A 403 -0.53 0.84 23.38
C GLY A 403 -1.48 0.34 22.29
N ILE A 404 -1.57 1.03 21.16
CA ILE A 404 -2.42 0.62 20.02
C ILE A 404 -1.89 -0.68 19.38
N ALA A 405 -0.57 -0.79 19.19
CA ALA A 405 0.06 -2.01 18.70
C ALA A 405 -0.21 -3.21 19.64
N LEU A 406 -0.20 -2.96 20.96
CA LEU A 406 -0.51 -3.98 21.97
C LEU A 406 -1.96 -4.43 21.89
N VAL A 407 -2.91 -3.53 21.63
CA VAL A 407 -4.31 -3.92 21.37
C VAL A 407 -4.37 -4.87 20.16
N GLY A 408 -3.68 -4.54 19.06
CA GLY A 408 -3.54 -5.44 17.90
C GLY A 408 -3.00 -6.81 18.28
N LEU A 409 -1.87 -6.86 19.00
CA LEU A 409 -1.26 -8.10 19.50
C LEU A 409 -2.25 -8.95 20.31
N LEU A 410 -2.93 -8.34 21.27
CA LEU A 410 -3.88 -9.04 22.15
C LEU A 410 -5.07 -9.61 21.37
N THR A 411 -5.54 -8.95 20.30
CA THR A 411 -6.65 -9.46 19.49
C THR A 411 -6.29 -10.74 18.75
N PHE A 412 -5.04 -10.91 18.30
CA PHE A 412 -4.59 -12.11 17.59
C PHE A 412 -4.11 -13.21 18.54
N CYS A 413 -3.54 -12.88 19.70
CA CYS A 413 -3.18 -13.87 20.73
C CYS A 413 -4.40 -14.56 21.36
N ARG A 414 -5.53 -13.84 21.51
CA ARG A 414 -6.75 -14.38 22.17
C ARG A 414 -7.60 -15.28 21.28
N GLN A 415 -7.40 -15.25 19.96
CA GLN A 415 -8.16 -16.10 19.02
C GLN A 415 -7.60 -17.52 19.02
N ARG A 416 -8.03 -18.34 19.99
CA ARG A 416 -7.69 -19.78 19.99
C ARG A 416 -8.21 -20.46 18.72
N PRO A 417 -7.46 -21.42 18.14
CA PRO A 417 -7.98 -22.24 17.06
C PRO A 417 -9.22 -22.98 17.57
N LYS A 418 -10.32 -22.86 16.83
CA LYS A 418 -11.43 -23.80 16.93
C LYS A 418 -11.20 -24.90 15.93
#